data_AF-A0A8S0SH23-F1
#
_entry.id   AF-A0A8S0SH23-F1
#
_cell.length_a   1.000
_cell.length_b   1.000
_cell.length_c   1.000
_cell.angle_alpha   90.00
_cell.angle_beta   90.00
_cell.angle_gamma   90.00
#
_symmetry.space_group_name_H-M   'P 1'
#
loop_
_entity.id
_entity.type
_entity.pdbx_description
1 polymer ?
#
loop_
_entity_poly.entity_id
_entity_poly.type
_entity_poly.pdbx_seq_one_letter_code
_entity_poly.pdbx_strand_id
1 'polypeptide(L)'
;MAGKGEGPAIGIDLGTTYSCVGVWQHDRVEIIANDQGNRTTPSYVGFTDTERLIGDAAKNQVAMNPINTVFDAKRLIGRRFSDASVQSDMKLWPFKVIAGPGDKPMIGVSYKGEEKQFAAEEISSMVLIKMREIAEAYLGTTIKNAVVTVPAYFNDSQRQATKDSGVIAGLNVMRIINEPTAAAIAYGLDKKATSVGEKNVLIFDLGGGTFDVSLLTIEEGIFEVKATAGDTHLGGEDFDNRM
;
A
#
# COMPACT_ATOMS: atom_id res chain seq x y z
N MET A 1 13.68 19.08 19.63
CA MET A 1 13.46 17.99 18.66
C MET A 1 12.35 17.13 19.22
N ALA A 2 11.20 17.04 18.53
CA ALA A 2 10.10 16.17 18.99
C ALA A 2 10.57 14.71 19.04
N GLY A 3 10.29 14.01 20.13
CA GLY A 3 10.70 12.62 20.36
C GLY A 3 10.04 11.65 19.37
N LYS A 4 10.61 10.45 19.21
CA LYS A 4 9.93 9.35 18.49
C LYS A 4 8.57 9.10 19.16
N GLY A 5 7.48 9.34 18.44
CA GLY A 5 6.11 9.15 18.94
C GLY A 5 5.36 10.42 19.36
N GLU A 6 5.98 11.60 19.30
CA GLU A 6 5.27 12.87 19.48
C GLU A 6 4.70 13.37 18.14
N GLY A 7 3.49 13.94 18.17
CA GLY A 7 2.79 14.50 17.02
C GLY A 7 1.72 13.58 16.42
N PRO A 8 0.88 14.11 15.50
CA PRO A 8 -0.22 13.35 14.90
C PRO A 8 0.27 12.09 14.18
N ALA A 9 -0.54 11.04 14.27
CA ALA A 9 -0.32 9.78 13.58
C ALA A 9 -1.39 9.59 12.51
N ILE A 10 -0.98 9.12 11.33
CA ILE A 10 -1.86 8.79 10.22
C ILE A 10 -1.96 7.28 10.01
N GLY A 11 -3.11 6.82 9.54
CA GLY A 11 -3.29 5.47 9.00
C GLY A 11 -3.16 5.53 7.49
N ILE A 12 -2.31 4.68 6.92
CA ILE A 12 -2.15 4.57 5.47
C ILE A 12 -2.53 3.16 5.04
N ASP A 13 -3.50 3.08 4.15
CA ASP A 13 -3.74 1.89 3.36
C ASP A 13 -2.90 1.94 2.10
N LEU A 14 -1.83 1.14 2.05
CA LEU A 14 -0.92 1.07 0.89
C LEU A 14 -1.41 -0.06 -0.02
N GLY A 15 -2.47 0.18 -0.79
CA GLY A 15 -3.07 -0.82 -1.67
C GLY A 15 -2.30 -1.02 -2.99
N THR A 16 -2.62 -2.12 -3.68
CA THR A 16 -1.98 -2.52 -4.94
C THR A 16 -2.19 -1.49 -6.04
N THR A 17 -3.46 -1.13 -6.30
CA THR A 17 -3.84 -0.17 -7.37
C THR A 17 -4.05 1.24 -6.85
N TYR A 18 -4.57 1.38 -5.61
CA TYR A 18 -4.84 2.66 -4.97
C TYR A 18 -4.40 2.62 -3.51
N SER A 19 -4.00 3.78 -3.00
CA SER A 19 -3.71 4.01 -1.59
C SER A 19 -4.68 5.01 -0.99
N CYS A 20 -4.90 4.91 0.32
CA CYS A 20 -5.77 5.79 1.10
C CYS A 20 -5.03 6.27 2.34
N VAL A 21 -5.31 7.50 2.78
CA VAL A 21 -4.75 8.05 4.03
C VAL A 21 -5.87 8.63 4.88
N GLY A 22 -5.83 8.31 6.17
CA GLY A 22 -6.78 8.80 7.16
C GLY A 22 -6.09 9.22 8.45
N VAL A 23 -6.80 10.03 9.23
CA VAL A 23 -6.35 10.51 10.54
C VAL A 23 -7.47 10.31 11.56
N TRP A 24 -7.10 9.96 12.79
CA TRP A 24 -8.01 10.00 13.93
C TRP A 24 -7.89 11.36 14.63
N GLN A 25 -8.93 12.18 14.55
CA GLN A 25 -9.00 13.47 15.26
C GLN A 25 -10.43 13.80 15.63
N HIS A 26 -10.62 14.59 16.70
CA HIS A 26 -11.96 14.96 17.20
C HIS A 26 -12.88 13.74 17.43
N ASP A 27 -12.31 12.66 18.00
CA ASP A 27 -12.98 11.39 18.29
C ASP A 27 -13.64 10.69 17.08
N ARG A 28 -13.13 10.93 15.87
CA ARG A 28 -13.56 10.25 14.64
C ARG A 28 -12.41 9.99 13.68
N VAL A 29 -12.64 9.05 12.77
CA VAL A 29 -11.78 8.84 11.59
C VAL A 29 -12.19 9.83 10.51
N GLU A 30 -11.21 10.51 9.92
CA GLU A 30 -11.37 11.35 8.73
C GLU A 30 -10.50 10.80 7.61
N ILE A 31 -11.12 10.49 6.47
CA ILE A 31 -10.41 10.11 5.23
C ILE A 31 -10.06 11.37 4.46
N ILE A 32 -8.77 11.54 4.16
CA ILE A 32 -8.24 12.78 3.61
C ILE A 32 -8.28 12.70 2.09
N ALA A 33 -8.89 13.71 1.46
CA ALA A 33 -8.89 13.84 0.02
C ALA A 33 -7.54 14.39 -0.47
N ASN A 34 -7.10 13.95 -1.65
CA ASN A 34 -5.91 14.47 -2.30
C ASN A 34 -6.17 15.84 -2.97
N ASP A 35 -5.15 16.35 -3.66
CA ASP A 35 -5.19 17.65 -4.37
C ASP A 35 -6.23 17.72 -5.50
N GLN A 36 -6.72 16.59 -5.98
CA GLN A 36 -7.83 16.49 -6.96
C GLN A 36 -9.20 16.29 -6.30
N GLY A 37 -9.26 16.20 -4.96
CA GLY A 37 -10.49 15.91 -4.22
C GLY A 37 -10.83 14.42 -4.11
N ASN A 38 -9.95 13.52 -4.57
CA ASN A 38 -10.17 12.07 -4.49
C ASN A 38 -9.78 11.53 -3.12
N ARG A 39 -10.60 10.64 -2.54
CA ARG A 39 -10.31 9.99 -1.23
C ARG A 39 -9.35 8.81 -1.32
N THR A 40 -9.04 8.36 -2.52
CA THR A 40 -8.00 7.39 -2.81
C THR A 40 -7.09 7.97 -3.88
N THR A 41 -5.82 7.60 -3.84
CA THR A 41 -4.81 8.05 -4.81
C THR A 41 -4.22 6.83 -5.50
N PRO A 42 -4.11 6.79 -6.84
CA PRO A 42 -3.47 5.67 -7.53
C PRO A 42 -2.07 5.35 -6.98
N SER A 43 -1.75 4.07 -6.80
CA SER A 43 -0.43 3.58 -6.39
C SER A 43 0.53 3.55 -7.60
N TYR A 44 0.65 4.69 -8.29
CA TYR A 44 1.39 4.85 -9.54
C TYR A 44 2.56 5.83 -9.35
N VAL A 45 3.69 5.52 -9.97
CA VAL A 45 4.87 6.40 -10.03
C VAL A 45 5.36 6.50 -11.47
N GLY A 46 5.29 7.69 -12.05
CA GLY A 46 5.78 8.00 -13.39
C GLY A 46 7.13 8.70 -13.34
N PHE A 47 8.04 8.30 -14.21
CA PHE A 47 9.34 8.95 -14.39
C PHE A 47 9.40 9.62 -15.76
N THR A 48 9.81 10.88 -15.78
CA THR A 48 9.93 11.69 -16.99
C THR A 48 11.32 12.31 -17.09
N ASP A 49 11.59 13.05 -18.17
CA ASP A 49 12.87 13.76 -18.33
C ASP A 49 13.05 14.93 -17.36
N THR A 50 11.97 15.43 -16.77
CA THR A 50 11.98 16.62 -15.92
C THR A 50 11.68 16.30 -14.45
N GLU A 51 10.70 15.44 -14.22
CA GLU A 51 10.13 15.22 -12.89
C GLU A 51 9.61 13.81 -12.66
N ARG A 52 9.29 13.53 -11.40
CA ARG A 52 8.62 12.32 -10.97
C ARG A 52 7.17 12.64 -10.66
N LEU A 53 6.26 11.92 -11.29
CA LEU A 53 4.83 12.04 -11.08
C LEU A 53 4.38 10.91 -10.15
N ILE A 54 3.45 11.18 -9.23
CA ILE A 54 2.93 10.19 -8.29
C ILE A 54 1.41 10.36 -8.19
N GLY A 55 0.67 9.25 -8.12
CA GLY A 55 -0.78 9.30 -7.99
C GLY A 55 -1.50 9.55 -9.31
N ASP A 56 -2.53 10.40 -9.26
CA ASP A 56 -3.38 10.72 -10.42
C ASP A 56 -2.56 11.24 -11.61
N ALA A 57 -1.56 12.09 -11.36
CA ALA A 57 -0.68 12.60 -12.41
C ALA A 57 0.10 11.50 -13.14
N ALA A 58 0.59 10.49 -12.41
CA ALA A 58 1.28 9.35 -13.00
C ALA A 58 0.34 8.44 -13.78
N LYS A 59 -0.85 8.16 -13.22
CA LYS A 59 -1.87 7.33 -13.87
C LYS A 59 -2.38 7.96 -15.17
N ASN A 60 -2.62 9.26 -15.19
CA ASN A 60 -3.17 9.96 -16.36
C ASN A 60 -2.26 9.90 -17.60
N GLN A 61 -0.94 9.78 -17.41
CA GLN A 61 0.03 9.72 -18.52
C GLN A 61 0.50 8.30 -18.87
N VAL A 62 -0.04 7.26 -18.22
CA VAL A 62 0.39 5.86 -18.44
C VAL A 62 0.29 5.43 -19.91
N ALA A 63 -0.72 5.91 -20.64
CA ALA A 63 -0.90 5.58 -22.06
C ALA A 63 0.19 6.18 -22.96
N MET A 64 0.77 7.32 -22.57
CA MET A 64 1.82 8.02 -23.33
C MET A 64 3.23 7.61 -22.93
N ASN A 65 3.42 7.12 -21.69
CA ASN A 65 4.71 6.75 -21.14
C ASN A 65 4.66 5.43 -20.35
N PRO A 66 4.20 4.32 -20.97
CA PRO A 66 3.91 3.09 -20.24
C PRO A 66 5.18 2.45 -19.64
N ILE A 67 6.32 2.53 -20.34
CA ILE A 67 7.58 1.88 -19.91
C ILE A 67 8.23 2.52 -18.68
N ASN A 68 7.92 3.80 -18.39
CA ASN A 68 8.45 4.53 -17.23
C ASN A 68 7.37 4.85 -16.21
N THR A 69 6.20 4.21 -16.31
CA THR A 69 5.10 4.37 -15.36
C THR A 69 4.93 3.07 -14.60
N VAL A 70 5.38 3.08 -13.36
CA VAL A 70 5.38 1.91 -12.49
C VAL A 70 4.09 1.87 -11.68
N PHE A 71 3.44 0.73 -11.69
CA PHE A 71 2.30 0.36 -10.85
C PHE A 71 2.52 -1.06 -10.32
N ASP A 72 1.62 -1.57 -9.47
CA ASP A 72 1.72 -2.93 -8.94
C ASP A 72 3.00 -3.26 -8.16
N ALA A 73 3.75 -2.25 -7.70
CA ALA A 73 4.98 -2.45 -6.94
C ALA A 73 4.78 -3.32 -5.68
N LYS A 74 3.57 -3.30 -5.10
CA LYS A 74 3.18 -4.16 -3.98
C LYS A 74 3.24 -5.66 -4.31
N ARG A 75 3.11 -6.06 -5.58
CA ARG A 75 3.30 -7.45 -6.02
C ARG A 75 4.75 -7.91 -5.97
N LEU A 76 5.70 -6.97 -6.06
CA LEU A 76 7.15 -7.23 -6.03
C LEU A 76 7.78 -7.10 -4.65
N ILE A 77 7.16 -6.35 -3.74
CA ILE A 77 7.76 -5.99 -2.45
C ILE A 77 8.10 -7.24 -1.61
N GLY A 78 9.34 -7.31 -1.15
CA GLY A 78 9.85 -8.43 -0.33
C GLY A 78 9.97 -9.78 -1.02
N ARG A 79 9.75 -9.86 -2.34
CA ARG A 79 9.90 -11.07 -3.16
C ARG A 79 11.29 -11.22 -3.75
N ARG A 80 11.56 -12.40 -4.31
CA ARG A 80 12.75 -12.67 -5.12
C ARG A 80 12.41 -12.56 -6.60
N PHE A 81 13.36 -12.11 -7.39
CA PHE A 81 13.24 -12.03 -8.84
C PHE A 81 12.91 -13.40 -9.44
N SER A 82 13.53 -14.46 -8.93
CA SER A 82 13.28 -15.84 -9.37
C SER A 82 11.93 -16.44 -8.95
N ASP A 83 11.14 -15.76 -8.11
CA ASP A 83 9.83 -16.27 -7.68
C ASP A 83 8.90 -16.45 -8.88
N ALA A 84 8.20 -17.59 -8.94
CA ALA A 84 7.31 -17.92 -10.07
C ALA A 84 6.19 -16.89 -10.27
N SER A 85 5.70 -16.28 -9.19
CA SER A 85 4.73 -15.17 -9.25
C SER A 85 5.33 -13.94 -9.94
N VAL A 86 6.54 -13.52 -9.53
CA VAL A 86 7.26 -12.41 -10.15
C VAL A 86 7.50 -12.67 -11.64
N GLN A 87 7.97 -13.87 -11.99
CA GLN A 87 8.20 -14.25 -13.40
C GLN A 87 6.92 -14.27 -14.25
N SER A 88 5.77 -14.52 -13.63
CA SER A 88 4.48 -14.49 -14.32
C SER A 88 3.99 -13.06 -14.49
N ASP A 89 4.05 -12.25 -13.44
CA ASP A 89 3.58 -10.85 -13.42
C ASP A 89 4.38 -9.95 -14.36
N MET A 90 5.70 -10.18 -14.45
CA MET A 90 6.59 -9.45 -15.36
C MET A 90 6.19 -9.53 -16.84
N LYS A 91 5.41 -10.53 -17.24
CA LYS A 91 4.92 -10.67 -18.62
C LYS A 91 3.77 -9.73 -18.93
N LEU A 92 3.13 -9.18 -17.89
CA LEU A 92 1.95 -8.33 -17.99
C LEU A 92 2.31 -6.84 -17.90
N TRP A 93 3.49 -6.50 -17.37
CA TRP A 93 3.90 -5.11 -17.18
C TRP A 93 4.64 -4.54 -18.40
N PRO A 94 4.41 -3.25 -18.72
CA PRO A 94 5.14 -2.56 -19.78
C PRO A 94 6.56 -2.15 -19.37
N PHE A 95 6.81 -1.98 -18.06
CA PHE A 95 8.13 -1.61 -17.52
C PHE A 95 9.01 -2.83 -17.29
N LYS A 96 10.33 -2.63 -17.34
CA LYS A 96 11.29 -3.72 -17.21
C LYS A 96 11.57 -4.01 -15.73
N VAL A 97 11.57 -5.30 -15.38
CA VAL A 97 12.10 -5.78 -14.10
C VAL A 97 13.32 -6.67 -14.38
N ILE A 98 14.40 -6.47 -13.63
CA ILE A 98 15.64 -7.23 -13.77
C ILE A 98 16.10 -7.79 -12.42
N ALA A 99 16.94 -8.83 -12.46
CA ALA A 99 17.58 -9.35 -11.27
C ALA A 99 18.64 -8.37 -10.75
N GLY A 100 18.49 -7.95 -9.50
CA GLY A 100 19.47 -7.18 -8.75
C GLY A 100 20.29 -8.03 -7.78
N PRO A 101 21.12 -7.39 -6.93
CA PRO A 101 21.90 -8.08 -5.91
C PRO A 101 21.02 -8.94 -4.99
N GLY A 102 21.49 -10.15 -4.70
CA GLY A 102 20.77 -11.07 -3.81
C GLY A 102 19.44 -11.59 -4.37
N ASP A 103 19.28 -11.58 -5.70
CA ASP A 103 18.07 -12.01 -6.40
C ASP A 103 16.86 -11.11 -6.07
N LYS A 104 17.09 -9.83 -5.73
CA LYS A 104 16.03 -8.84 -5.53
C LYS A 104 15.53 -8.32 -6.89
N PRO A 105 14.21 -8.23 -7.15
CA PRO A 105 13.70 -7.62 -8.36
C PRO A 105 13.94 -6.10 -8.35
N MET A 106 14.50 -5.58 -9.44
CA MET A 106 14.78 -4.16 -9.64
C MET A 106 14.01 -3.64 -10.86
N ILE A 107 13.27 -2.55 -10.68
CA ILE A 107 12.43 -1.93 -11.71
C ILE A 107 13.29 -0.91 -12.46
N GLY A 108 13.48 -1.15 -13.75
CA GLY A 108 14.27 -0.28 -14.64
C GLY A 108 13.38 0.77 -15.32
N VAL A 109 13.78 2.04 -15.21
CA VAL A 109 13.10 3.19 -15.82
C VAL A 109 14.13 4.19 -16.35
N SER A 110 13.74 4.96 -17.37
CA SER A 110 14.47 6.15 -17.79
C SER A 110 13.97 7.36 -17.02
N TYR A 111 14.87 8.06 -16.32
CA TYR A 111 14.54 9.25 -15.54
C TYR A 111 15.60 10.32 -15.76
N LYS A 112 15.19 11.50 -16.23
CA LYS A 112 16.11 12.61 -16.57
C LYS A 112 17.21 12.21 -17.57
N GLY A 113 16.84 11.43 -18.58
CA GLY A 113 17.78 10.92 -19.60
C GLY A 113 18.77 9.86 -19.10
N GLU A 114 18.63 9.38 -17.87
CA GLU A 114 19.48 8.32 -17.30
C GLU A 114 18.66 7.08 -16.98
N GLU A 115 19.24 5.90 -17.24
CA GLU A 115 18.69 4.63 -16.77
C GLU A 115 18.85 4.52 -15.25
N LYS A 116 17.73 4.30 -14.56
CA LYS A 116 17.66 4.11 -13.11
C LYS A 116 17.02 2.77 -12.79
N GLN A 117 17.42 2.23 -11.65
CA GLN A 117 16.87 1.00 -11.11
C GLN A 117 16.37 1.28 -9.70
N PHE A 118 15.12 0.89 -9.43
CA PHE A 118 14.48 1.07 -8.13
C PHE A 118 14.01 -0.27 -7.59
N ALA A 119 14.23 -0.51 -6.30
CA ALA A 119 13.58 -1.59 -5.60
C ALA A 119 12.09 -1.28 -5.38
N ALA A 120 11.28 -2.31 -5.16
CA ALA A 120 9.84 -2.15 -4.94
C ALA A 120 9.53 -1.31 -3.69
N GLU A 121 10.35 -1.41 -2.64
CA GLU A 121 10.26 -0.57 -1.44
C GLU A 121 10.56 0.91 -1.73
N GLU A 122 11.44 1.22 -2.69
CA GLU A 122 11.71 2.60 -3.09
C GLU A 122 10.52 3.19 -3.84
N ILE A 123 9.92 2.45 -4.78
CA ILE A 123 8.69 2.87 -5.47
C ILE A 123 7.54 3.07 -4.46
N SER A 124 7.36 2.10 -3.56
CA SER A 124 6.33 2.19 -2.51
C SER A 124 6.57 3.38 -1.57
N SER A 125 7.83 3.73 -1.27
CA SER A 125 8.16 4.90 -0.47
C SER A 125 7.72 6.21 -1.14
N MET A 126 7.75 6.28 -2.47
CA MET A 126 7.30 7.46 -3.21
C MET A 126 5.78 7.63 -3.06
N VAL A 127 5.03 6.52 -3.11
CA VAL A 127 3.58 6.53 -2.82
C VAL A 127 3.33 6.97 -1.37
N LEU A 128 4.08 6.45 -0.40
CA LEU A 128 3.97 6.85 1.01
C LEU A 128 4.33 8.32 1.24
N ILE A 129 5.31 8.87 0.52
CA ILE A 129 5.63 10.31 0.53
C ILE A 129 4.42 11.11 0.08
N LYS A 130 3.77 10.73 -1.04
CA LYS A 130 2.55 11.41 -1.50
C LYS A 130 1.41 11.31 -0.47
N MET A 131 1.24 10.17 0.20
CA MET A 131 0.23 10.01 1.25
C MET A 131 0.52 10.90 2.46
N ARG A 132 1.80 11.01 2.86
CA ARG A 132 2.24 11.93 3.91
C ARG A 132 1.96 13.38 3.51
N GLU A 133 2.33 13.79 2.30
CA GLU A 133 2.13 15.16 1.80
C GLU A 133 0.65 15.55 1.76
N ILE A 134 -0.23 14.63 1.35
CA ILE A 134 -1.70 14.82 1.40
C ILE A 134 -2.15 15.08 2.84
N ALA A 135 -1.68 14.28 3.81
CA ALA A 135 -2.03 14.48 5.21
C ALA A 135 -1.42 15.77 5.79
N GLU A 136 -0.19 16.13 5.42
CA GLU A 136 0.48 17.37 5.82
C GLU A 136 -0.26 18.61 5.32
N ALA A 137 -0.71 18.59 4.05
CA ALA A 137 -1.52 19.66 3.47
C ALA A 137 -2.87 19.81 4.19
N TYR A 138 -3.49 18.71 4.61
CA TYR A 138 -4.75 18.71 5.33
C TYR A 138 -4.61 19.20 6.78
N LEU A 139 -3.58 18.73 7.50
CA LEU A 139 -3.38 19.00 8.92
C LEU A 139 -2.58 20.28 9.20
N GLY A 140 -1.92 20.86 8.19
CA GLY A 140 -1.11 22.06 8.32
C GLY A 140 0.15 21.88 9.17
N THR A 141 0.61 20.63 9.35
CA THR A 141 1.80 20.28 10.16
C THR A 141 2.53 19.10 9.55
N THR A 142 3.83 19.00 9.83
CA THR A 142 4.65 17.85 9.43
C THR A 142 4.16 16.56 10.10
N ILE A 143 4.07 15.50 9.30
CA ILE A 143 3.66 14.17 9.78
C ILE A 143 4.87 13.24 9.83
N LYS A 144 5.09 12.64 11.00
CA LYS A 144 6.19 11.68 11.20
C LYS A 144 5.72 10.29 11.55
N ASN A 145 4.54 10.14 12.14
CA ASN A 145 4.11 8.85 12.67
C ASN A 145 3.05 8.25 11.76
N ALA A 146 3.20 6.98 11.41
CA ALA A 146 2.23 6.27 10.58
C ALA A 146 2.02 4.82 11.04
N VAL A 147 0.80 4.34 10.83
CA VAL A 147 0.48 2.91 10.80
C VAL A 147 0.18 2.55 9.36
N VAL A 148 0.81 1.50 8.83
CA VAL A 148 0.65 1.07 7.43
C VAL A 148 0.00 -0.31 7.40
N THR A 149 -0.97 -0.51 6.54
CA THR A 149 -1.63 -1.80 6.34
C THR A 149 -0.86 -2.70 5.37
N VAL A 150 -1.00 -4.02 5.53
CA VAL A 150 -0.53 -5.04 4.59
C VAL A 150 -1.54 -6.20 4.52
N PRO A 151 -1.53 -7.02 3.45
CA PRO A 151 -2.36 -8.21 3.40
C PRO A 151 -2.01 -9.19 4.53
N ALA A 152 -3.00 -9.92 5.04
CA ALA A 152 -2.76 -10.85 6.15
C ALA A 152 -1.77 -11.97 5.80
N TYR A 153 -1.73 -12.40 4.53
CA TYR A 153 -0.83 -13.44 4.03
C TYR A 153 0.62 -12.96 3.78
N PHE A 154 0.92 -11.66 3.96
CA PHE A 154 2.30 -11.18 3.82
C PHE A 154 3.23 -11.83 4.85
N ASN A 155 4.34 -12.37 4.36
CA ASN A 155 5.39 -12.94 5.19
C ASN A 155 6.29 -11.84 5.80
N ASP A 156 7.24 -12.24 6.65
CA ASP A 156 8.14 -11.34 7.36
C ASP A 156 9.00 -10.46 6.43
N SER A 157 9.47 -11.02 5.31
CA SER A 157 10.25 -10.27 4.30
C SER A 157 9.42 -9.14 3.69
N GLN A 158 8.17 -9.42 3.32
CA GLN A 158 7.27 -8.43 2.73
C GLN A 158 6.83 -7.37 3.73
N ARG A 159 6.58 -7.75 4.98
CA ARG A 159 6.28 -6.83 6.09
C ARG A 159 7.47 -5.91 6.37
N GLN A 160 8.68 -6.47 6.42
CA GLN A 160 9.89 -5.68 6.65
C GLN A 160 10.14 -4.72 5.49
N ALA A 161 10.04 -5.17 4.24
CA ALA A 161 10.20 -4.31 3.07
C ALA A 161 9.16 -3.17 3.00
N THR A 162 7.91 -3.43 3.43
CA THR A 162 6.88 -2.39 3.56
C THR A 162 7.19 -1.41 4.70
N LYS A 163 7.77 -1.89 5.80
CA LYS A 163 8.24 -1.01 6.87
C LYS A 163 9.41 -0.15 6.41
N ASP A 164 10.34 -0.72 5.65
CA ASP A 164 11.50 -0.04 5.10
C ASP A 164 11.08 1.06 4.12
N SER A 165 10.05 0.83 3.30
CA SER A 165 9.49 1.88 2.42
C SER A 165 8.97 3.08 3.22
N GLY A 166 8.33 2.85 4.37
CA GLY A 166 7.94 3.91 5.30
C GLY A 166 9.14 4.67 5.89
N VAL A 167 10.21 3.97 6.24
CA VAL A 167 11.45 4.60 6.73
C VAL A 167 12.10 5.46 5.63
N ILE A 168 12.18 4.97 4.39
CA ILE A 168 12.68 5.73 3.23
C ILE A 168 11.81 6.97 2.99
N ALA A 169 10.50 6.87 3.20
CA ALA A 169 9.56 7.99 3.14
C ALA A 169 9.68 8.98 4.31
N GLY A 170 10.60 8.76 5.26
CA GLY A 170 10.77 9.61 6.44
C GLY A 170 9.70 9.44 7.51
N LEU A 171 8.94 8.33 7.47
CA LEU A 171 7.92 7.98 8.45
C LEU A 171 8.49 7.04 9.52
N ASN A 172 8.15 7.32 10.76
CA ASN A 172 8.19 6.38 11.86
C ASN A 172 6.98 5.44 11.75
N VAL A 173 7.20 4.27 11.15
CA VAL A 173 6.19 3.21 11.06
C VAL A 173 5.99 2.59 12.45
N MET A 174 4.97 3.07 13.16
CA MET A 174 4.65 2.67 14.53
C MET A 174 4.22 1.20 14.59
N ARG A 175 3.48 0.76 13.58
CA ARG A 175 2.99 -0.61 13.45
C ARG A 175 2.66 -0.92 12.00
N ILE A 176 2.90 -2.17 11.62
CA ILE A 176 2.29 -2.79 10.44
C ILE A 176 1.09 -3.58 10.92
N ILE A 177 -0.09 -3.32 10.38
CA ILE A 177 -1.33 -4.05 10.72
C ILE A 177 -1.88 -4.77 9.50
N ASN A 178 -2.62 -5.85 9.73
CA ASN A 178 -3.26 -6.56 8.62
C ASN A 178 -4.46 -5.74 8.12
N GLU A 179 -4.63 -5.64 6.81
CA GLU A 179 -5.81 -5.05 6.15
C GLU A 179 -7.14 -5.58 6.71
N PRO A 180 -7.39 -6.90 6.84
CA PRO A 180 -8.64 -7.40 7.41
C PRO A 180 -8.81 -7.01 8.89
N THR A 181 -7.72 -6.90 9.65
CA THR A 181 -7.76 -6.41 11.03
C THR A 181 -8.11 -4.93 11.09
N ALA A 182 -7.52 -4.10 10.21
CA ALA A 182 -7.87 -2.69 10.07
C ALA A 182 -9.36 -2.50 9.71
N ALA A 183 -9.88 -3.30 8.78
CA ALA A 183 -11.28 -3.31 8.42
C ALA A 183 -12.19 -3.68 9.61
N ALA A 184 -11.83 -4.72 10.37
CA ALA A 184 -12.59 -5.14 11.54
C ALA A 184 -12.60 -4.07 12.67
N ILE A 185 -11.48 -3.37 12.87
CA ILE A 185 -11.39 -2.21 13.77
C ILE A 185 -12.29 -1.08 13.28
N ALA A 186 -12.28 -0.77 11.98
CA ALA A 186 -13.11 0.30 11.41
C ALA A 186 -14.62 0.04 11.59
N TYR A 187 -15.07 -1.22 11.55
CA TYR A 187 -16.46 -1.60 11.86
C TYR A 187 -16.82 -1.57 13.35
N GLY A 188 -15.85 -1.27 14.22
CA GLY A 188 -16.01 -1.25 15.68
C GLY A 188 -16.27 -2.64 16.27
N LEU A 189 -15.77 -3.69 15.61
CA LEU A 189 -15.98 -5.07 16.05
C LEU A 189 -15.18 -5.38 17.33
N ASP A 190 -14.08 -4.68 17.58
CA ASP A 190 -13.36 -4.67 18.86
C ASP A 190 -14.27 -4.21 20.01
N LYS A 191 -14.96 -3.09 19.83
CA LYS A 191 -15.83 -2.50 20.86
C LYS A 191 -17.09 -3.34 21.08
N LYS A 192 -17.64 -3.92 20.01
CA LYS A 192 -18.81 -4.81 20.07
C LYS A 192 -18.48 -6.21 20.63
N ALA A 193 -17.22 -6.63 20.63
CA ALA A 193 -16.78 -7.90 21.21
C ALA A 193 -16.62 -7.86 22.74
N THR A 194 -16.70 -6.67 23.37
CA THR A 194 -16.73 -6.53 24.84
C THR A 194 -18.00 -7.10 25.49
N SER A 195 -19.03 -7.38 24.69
CA SER A 195 -20.28 -8.04 25.10
C SER A 195 -20.28 -9.52 24.69
N VAL A 196 -19.70 -10.33 25.57
CA VAL A 196 -19.79 -11.81 25.77
C VAL A 196 -19.57 -12.71 24.53
N GLY A 197 -18.41 -13.39 24.51
CA GLY A 197 -18.10 -14.53 23.65
C GLY A 197 -17.19 -14.24 22.46
N GLU A 198 -16.39 -15.23 22.05
CA GLU A 198 -15.60 -15.22 20.81
C GLU A 198 -16.51 -14.96 19.59
N LYS A 199 -16.12 -14.00 18.74
CA LYS A 199 -16.83 -13.70 17.49
C LYS A 199 -16.00 -14.07 16.29
N ASN A 200 -16.58 -14.90 15.43
CA ASN A 200 -16.03 -15.16 14.09
C ASN A 200 -16.47 -14.07 13.12
N VAL A 201 -15.52 -13.46 12.43
CA VAL A 201 -15.74 -12.40 11.45
C VAL A 201 -15.07 -12.79 10.14
N LEU A 202 -15.83 -12.86 9.07
CA LEU A 202 -15.31 -13.06 7.73
C LEU A 202 -15.19 -11.69 7.05
N ILE A 203 -13.97 -11.33 6.67
CA ILE A 203 -13.68 -10.16 5.84
C ILE A 203 -13.60 -10.64 4.40
N PHE A 204 -14.39 -10.01 3.53
CA PHE A 204 -14.38 -10.20 2.09
C PHE A 204 -13.88 -8.90 1.46
N ASP A 205 -12.70 -8.93 0.87
CA ASP A 205 -12.04 -7.78 0.25
C ASP A 205 -11.81 -8.05 -1.23
N LEU A 206 -12.52 -7.34 -2.10
CA LEU A 206 -12.40 -7.45 -3.55
C LEU A 206 -11.98 -6.09 -4.10
N GLY A 207 -10.68 -5.93 -4.30
CA GLY A 207 -10.04 -4.70 -4.74
C GLY A 207 -9.93 -4.57 -6.26
N GLY A 208 -9.06 -3.65 -6.69
CA GLY A 208 -8.80 -3.38 -8.11
C GLY A 208 -8.12 -4.53 -8.86
N GLY A 209 -7.23 -5.28 -8.19
CA GLY A 209 -6.52 -6.41 -8.79
C GLY A 209 -6.23 -7.56 -7.82
N THR A 210 -6.79 -7.53 -6.61
CA THR A 210 -6.61 -8.58 -5.61
C THR A 210 -7.95 -8.90 -4.95
N PHE A 211 -8.16 -10.19 -4.69
CA PHE A 211 -9.30 -10.70 -3.96
C PHE A 211 -8.82 -11.48 -2.74
N ASP A 212 -9.21 -11.05 -1.54
CA ASP A 212 -8.80 -11.64 -0.28
C ASP A 212 -9.99 -11.92 0.63
N VAL A 213 -9.98 -13.11 1.23
CA VAL A 213 -10.95 -13.54 2.25
C VAL A 213 -10.18 -13.92 3.50
N SER A 214 -10.52 -13.31 4.63
CA SER A 214 -9.91 -13.60 5.91
C SER A 214 -10.96 -13.92 6.96
N LEU A 215 -10.79 -15.04 7.67
CA LEU A 215 -11.57 -15.38 8.85
C LEU A 215 -10.80 -14.94 10.10
N LEU A 216 -11.39 -14.04 10.87
CA LEU A 216 -10.86 -13.53 12.12
C LEU A 216 -11.69 -14.04 13.30
N THR A 217 -11.04 -14.31 14.42
CA THR A 217 -11.70 -14.36 15.72
C THR A 217 -11.42 -13.08 16.48
N ILE A 218 -12.44 -12.56 17.13
CA ILE A 218 -12.36 -11.40 18.00
C ILE A 218 -12.85 -11.78 19.39
N GLU A 219 -11.95 -11.70 20.36
CA GLU A 219 -12.24 -11.98 21.76
C GLU A 219 -11.51 -10.93 22.62
N GLU A 220 -12.25 -10.23 23.49
CA GLU A 220 -11.69 -9.21 24.40
C GLU A 220 -10.83 -8.14 23.70
N GLY A 221 -11.16 -7.80 22.43
CA GLY A 221 -10.41 -6.84 21.62
C GLY A 221 -9.11 -7.39 21.00
N ILE A 222 -8.81 -8.67 21.22
CA ILE A 222 -7.74 -9.40 20.54
C ILE A 222 -8.27 -9.91 19.21
N PHE A 223 -7.51 -9.63 18.14
CA PHE A 223 -7.80 -10.10 16.80
C PHE A 223 -6.82 -11.21 16.43
N GLU A 224 -7.34 -12.38 16.09
CA GLU A 224 -6.54 -13.49 15.60
C GLU A 224 -7.01 -13.90 14.19
N VAL A 225 -6.07 -14.03 13.27
CA VAL A 225 -6.34 -14.50 11.91
C VAL A 225 -6.37 -16.02 11.94
N LYS A 226 -7.54 -16.62 11.72
CA LYS A 226 -7.73 -18.09 11.70
C LYS A 226 -7.46 -18.70 10.33
N ALA A 227 -7.86 -18.01 9.27
CA ALA A 227 -7.64 -18.47 7.90
C ALA A 227 -7.59 -17.29 6.93
N THR A 228 -6.82 -17.45 5.87
CA THR A 228 -6.74 -16.52 4.74
C THR A 228 -6.76 -17.32 3.44
N ALA A 229 -7.58 -16.88 2.49
CA ALA A 229 -7.65 -17.44 1.14
C ALA A 229 -7.95 -16.30 0.17
N GLY A 230 -7.83 -16.54 -1.13
CA GLY A 230 -8.06 -15.48 -2.11
C GLY A 230 -7.48 -15.80 -3.46
N ASP A 231 -7.52 -14.80 -4.34
CA ASP A 231 -6.86 -14.80 -5.63
C ASP A 231 -6.10 -13.47 -5.79
N THR A 232 -4.78 -13.57 -5.85
CA THR A 232 -3.92 -12.38 -5.96
C THR A 232 -4.01 -11.71 -7.32
N HIS A 233 -4.69 -12.30 -8.30
CA HIS A 233 -4.80 -11.81 -9.68
C HIS A 233 -6.25 -11.73 -10.15
N LEU A 234 -7.16 -11.47 -9.21
CA LEU A 234 -8.57 -11.21 -9.49
C LEU A 234 -8.98 -9.87 -8.89
N GLY A 235 -9.59 -9.01 -9.69
CA GLY A 235 -10.18 -7.76 -9.19
C GLY A 235 -10.99 -7.00 -10.22
N GLY A 236 -11.25 -5.73 -9.92
CA GLY A 236 -11.97 -4.80 -10.80
C GLY A 236 -11.44 -4.75 -12.23
N GLU A 237 -10.12 -4.78 -12.42
CA GLU A 237 -9.46 -4.73 -13.74
C GLU A 237 -9.86 -5.93 -14.64
N ASP A 238 -10.10 -7.11 -14.07
CA ASP A 238 -10.56 -8.27 -14.83
C ASP A 238 -12.00 -8.11 -15.32
N PHE A 239 -12.83 -7.41 -14.55
CA PHE A 239 -14.21 -7.10 -14.95
C PHE A 239 -14.23 -6.07 -16.07
N ASP A 240 -13.37 -5.03 -15.98
CA ASP A 240 -13.21 -4.01 -17.02
C ASP A 240 -12.74 -4.65 -18.34
N ASN A 241 -11.80 -5.60 -18.31
CA ASN A 241 -11.31 -6.31 -19.49
C ASN A 241 -12.36 -7.20 -20.19
N ARG A 242 -13.45 -7.55 -19.50
CA ARG A 242 -14.52 -8.41 -20.04
C ARG A 242 -15.67 -7.62 -20.68
N MET A 243 -15.71 -6.30 -20.51
CA MET A 243 -16.77 -5.42 -21.02
C MET A 243 -16.44 -4.85 -22.40
#